data_AF-A0A7K1FL45-F1
#
_entry.id   AF-A0A7K1FL45-F1
#
_cell.length_a   1.000
_cell.length_b   1.000
_cell.length_c   1.000
_cell.angle_alpha   90.00
_cell.angle_beta   90.00
_cell.angle_gamma   90.00
#
_symmetry.space_group_name_H-M   'P 1'
#
loop_
_entity.id
_entity.type
_entity.pdbx_description
1 polymer ?
#
loop_
_entity_poly.entity_id
_entity_poly.type
_entity_poly.pdbx_seq_one_letter_code
_entity_poly.pdbx_strand_id
1 'polypeptide(L)'
;MQPWLAELLSPELIPTAEGLLRHGAAAHADHPETLRAAAARRTMAAAEVAAGLVVSHITGGNHLGRATVLVQDLPNTLAMLERGALDMYRAKMIAERALRLDNPDLIPAFEQRALALVPGRSPGQLEKLLDRIIIDLHPRPNPTPRTAPTPPGRPAAPTSNTPCPASTPTSPPKPPS
;
A
#
# COMPACT_ATOMS: atom_id res chain seq x y z
N MET A 1 13.62 47.78 -6.68
CA MET A 1 13.99 46.56 -7.42
C MET A 1 13.45 45.38 -6.62
N GLN A 2 12.63 44.51 -7.22
CA GLN A 2 11.96 43.43 -6.48
C GLN A 2 13.00 42.42 -5.96
N PRO A 3 12.91 41.96 -4.70
CA PRO A 3 13.95 41.14 -4.05
C PRO A 3 14.24 39.83 -4.79
N TRP A 4 13.23 39.23 -5.44
CA TRP A 4 13.39 38.01 -6.25
C TRP A 4 14.32 38.19 -7.47
N LEU A 5 14.51 39.42 -7.94
CA LEU A 5 15.33 39.73 -9.11
C LEU A 5 16.82 39.85 -8.77
N ALA A 6 17.14 40.21 -7.52
CA ALA A 6 18.52 40.22 -7.01
C ALA A 6 19.04 38.81 -6.70
N GLU A 7 18.13 37.90 -6.33
CA GLU A 7 18.42 36.51 -6.02
C GLU A 7 18.77 35.68 -7.27
N LEU A 8 18.10 35.95 -8.40
CA LEU A 8 18.39 35.34 -9.71
C LEU A 8 19.72 35.78 -10.35
N LEU A 9 20.23 36.94 -9.95
CA LEU A 9 21.48 37.49 -10.48
C LEU A 9 22.70 37.17 -9.61
N SER A 10 22.50 36.41 -8.52
CA SER A 10 23.57 35.95 -7.66
C SER A 10 24.33 34.80 -8.36
N PRO A 11 25.64 34.93 -8.62
CA PRO A 11 26.41 33.95 -9.41
C PRO A 11 26.56 32.58 -8.74
N GLU A 12 26.24 32.48 -7.44
CA GLU A 12 26.20 31.23 -6.66
C GLU A 12 24.85 30.48 -6.81
N LEU A 13 23.86 31.08 -7.49
CA LEU A 13 22.45 30.63 -7.49
C LEU A 13 21.88 30.37 -8.89
N ILE A 14 22.73 30.10 -9.88
CA ILE A 14 22.29 29.36 -11.07
C ILE A 14 22.58 27.89 -10.77
N PRO A 15 21.60 27.10 -10.29
CA PRO A 15 21.82 25.69 -10.10
C PRO A 15 22.01 25.11 -11.50
N THR A 16 23.26 24.81 -11.85
CA THR A 16 23.55 24.07 -13.08
C THR A 16 22.78 22.75 -13.04
N ALA A 17 22.40 22.24 -14.21
CA ALA A 17 21.73 20.93 -14.33
C ALA A 17 22.50 19.82 -13.58
N GLU A 18 23.82 19.97 -13.45
CA GLU A 18 24.69 19.09 -12.68
C GLU A 18 24.48 19.19 -11.15
N GLY A 19 24.27 20.39 -10.60
CA GLY A 19 24.01 20.59 -9.16
C GLY A 19 22.69 19.96 -8.71
N LEU A 20 21.67 19.99 -9.57
CA LEU A 20 20.38 19.32 -9.34
C LEU A 20 20.51 17.79 -9.30
N LEU A 21 21.39 17.23 -10.13
CA LEU A 21 21.66 15.78 -10.17
C LEU A 21 22.47 15.30 -8.96
N ARG A 22 23.36 16.15 -8.42
CA ARG A 22 24.30 15.76 -7.35
C ARG A 22 23.74 15.92 -5.94
N HIS A 23 22.81 16.87 -5.71
CA HIS A 23 22.40 17.23 -4.34
C HIS A 23 20.87 17.37 -4.10
N GLY A 24 20.01 17.20 -5.11
CA GLY A 24 18.61 17.64 -5.00
C GLY A 24 17.53 16.61 -4.64
N ALA A 25 17.72 15.32 -4.93
CA ALA A 25 16.56 14.41 -4.95
C ALA A 25 16.29 13.67 -3.63
N ALA A 26 17.32 13.34 -2.84
CA ALA A 26 17.17 12.41 -1.72
C ALA A 26 16.86 13.09 -0.35
N ALA A 27 17.23 14.37 -0.17
CA ALA A 27 17.29 14.97 1.17
C ALA A 27 15.98 15.61 1.67
N HIS A 28 14.96 15.79 0.81
CA HIS A 28 13.74 16.55 1.16
C HIS A 28 12.44 15.92 0.65
N ALA A 29 12.41 14.60 0.42
CA ALA A 29 11.24 13.91 -0.12
C ALA A 29 9.94 14.18 0.67
N ASP A 30 10.05 14.48 1.97
CA ASP A 30 8.92 14.68 2.89
C ASP A 30 8.66 16.16 3.28
N HIS A 31 9.33 17.14 2.66
CA HIS A 31 9.09 18.55 2.98
C HIS A 31 7.81 19.06 2.28
N PRO A 32 6.90 19.80 2.95
CA PRO A 32 5.65 20.25 2.33
C PRO A 32 5.85 21.11 1.08
N GLU A 33 6.99 21.78 0.98
CA GLU A 33 7.39 22.57 -0.19
C GLU A 33 7.81 21.70 -1.39
N THR A 34 8.43 20.53 -1.15
CA THR A 34 8.79 19.60 -2.23
C THR A 34 7.56 18.88 -2.78
N LEU A 35 6.57 18.57 -1.93
CA LEU A 35 5.28 18.03 -2.36
C LEU A 35 4.50 19.01 -3.25
N ARG A 36 4.46 20.30 -2.86
CA ARG A 36 3.84 21.35 -3.70
C ARG A 36 4.57 21.53 -5.02
N ALA A 37 5.91 21.53 -5.00
CA ALA A 37 6.71 21.62 -6.22
C ALA A 37 6.50 20.40 -7.14
N ALA A 38 6.40 19.19 -6.58
CA ALA A 38 6.10 17.98 -7.33
C ALA A 38 4.69 18.03 -7.95
N ALA A 39 3.69 18.50 -7.21
CA ALA A 39 2.34 18.71 -7.72
C ALA A 39 2.33 19.73 -8.88
N ALA A 40 3.02 20.87 -8.73
CA ALA A 40 3.13 21.87 -9.79
C ALA A 40 3.78 21.31 -11.07
N ARG A 41 4.90 20.57 -10.94
CA ARG A 41 5.54 19.88 -12.07
C ARG A 41 4.60 18.91 -12.76
N ARG A 42 3.83 18.14 -11.98
CA ARG A 42 2.83 17.21 -12.52
C ARG A 42 1.73 17.94 -13.29
N THR A 43 1.24 19.08 -12.78
CA THR A 43 0.25 19.92 -13.47
C THR A 43 0.80 20.48 -14.78
N MET A 44 2.04 20.96 -14.80
CA MET A 44 2.68 21.44 -16.03
C MET A 44 2.81 20.33 -17.06
N ALA A 45 3.36 19.17 -16.67
CA ALA A 45 3.50 18.02 -17.57
C ALA A 45 2.14 17.55 -18.12
N ALA A 46 1.07 17.57 -17.30
CA ALA A 46 -0.27 17.22 -17.76
C ALA A 46 -0.79 18.20 -18.83
N ALA A 47 -0.50 19.50 -18.67
CA ALA A 47 -0.87 20.52 -19.65
C ALA A 47 -0.08 20.37 -20.96
N GLU A 48 1.21 20.06 -20.89
CA GLU A 48 2.05 19.77 -22.07
C GLU A 48 1.52 18.55 -22.84
N VAL A 49 1.21 17.46 -22.14
CA VAL A 49 0.60 16.26 -22.75
C VAL A 49 -0.76 16.60 -23.38
N ALA A 50 -1.60 17.38 -22.70
CA ALA A 50 -2.90 17.80 -23.22
C ALA A 50 -2.76 18.61 -24.51
N ALA A 51 -1.83 19.57 -24.53
CA ALA A 51 -1.56 20.41 -25.69
C ALA A 51 -0.99 19.60 -26.86
N GLY A 52 -0.01 18.73 -26.61
CA GLY A 52 0.62 17.90 -27.65
C GLY A 52 -0.34 16.91 -28.30
N LEU A 53 -1.33 16.41 -27.54
CA LEU A 53 -2.36 15.48 -28.05
C LEU A 53 -3.63 16.17 -28.52
N VAL A 54 -3.74 17.50 -28.39
CA VAL A 54 -4.96 18.28 -28.72
C VAL A 54 -6.20 17.74 -27.97
N VAL A 55 -6.05 17.52 -26.66
CA VAL A 55 -7.13 17.03 -25.78
C VAL A 55 -7.35 17.98 -24.59
N SER A 56 -8.44 17.75 -23.83
CA SER A 56 -8.69 18.52 -22.61
C SER A 56 -7.59 18.31 -21.55
N HIS A 57 -7.39 19.30 -20.68
CA HIS A 57 -6.45 19.20 -19.56
C HIS A 57 -6.73 17.98 -18.65
N ILE A 58 -8.00 17.66 -18.39
CA ILE A 58 -8.41 16.47 -17.63
C ILE A 58 -7.94 15.21 -18.34
N THR A 59 -8.16 15.13 -19.66
CA THR A 59 -7.71 13.99 -20.47
C THR A 59 -6.19 13.85 -20.46
N GLY A 60 -5.45 14.96 -20.61
CA GLY A 60 -3.99 14.96 -20.52
C GLY A 60 -3.47 14.52 -19.15
N GLY A 61 -4.10 14.99 -18.06
CA GLY A 61 -3.82 14.53 -16.70
C GLY A 61 -4.05 13.03 -16.51
N ASN A 62 -5.14 12.49 -17.07
CA ASN A 62 -5.41 11.06 -17.06
C ASN A 62 -4.37 10.25 -17.85
N HIS A 63 -3.90 10.78 -18.99
CA HIS A 63 -2.81 10.16 -19.75
C HIS A 63 -1.51 10.13 -18.96
N LEU A 64 -1.12 11.27 -18.39
CA LEU A 64 0.09 11.37 -17.58
C LEU A 64 0.01 10.44 -16.36
N GLY A 65 -1.10 10.47 -15.62
CA GLY A 65 -1.30 9.60 -14.47
C GLY A 65 -1.18 8.11 -14.81
N ARG A 66 -1.80 7.68 -15.91
CA ARG A 66 -1.68 6.29 -16.37
C ARG A 66 -0.26 5.95 -16.82
N ALA A 67 0.42 6.86 -17.53
CA ALA A 67 1.80 6.65 -17.95
C ALA A 67 2.74 6.51 -16.74
N THR A 68 2.57 7.35 -15.71
CA THR A 68 3.31 7.25 -14.45
C THR A 68 3.13 5.87 -13.80
N VAL A 69 1.88 5.40 -13.66
CA VAL A 69 1.59 4.07 -13.07
C VAL A 69 2.22 2.94 -13.89
N LEU A 70 2.10 2.99 -15.21
CA LEU A 70 2.67 1.95 -16.09
C LEU A 70 4.20 1.90 -16.01
N VAL A 71 4.86 3.06 -15.90
CA VAL A 71 6.33 3.15 -15.86
C VAL A 71 6.88 2.80 -14.48
N GLN A 72 6.24 3.28 -13.41
CA GLN A 72 6.78 3.18 -12.05
C GLN A 72 6.31 1.92 -11.34
N ASP A 73 5.03 1.58 -11.48
CA ASP A 73 4.38 0.59 -10.63
C ASP A 73 4.05 -0.71 -11.38
N LEU A 74 3.85 -0.65 -12.70
CA LEU A 74 3.43 -1.78 -13.53
C LEU A 74 4.36 -2.05 -14.74
N PRO A 75 5.66 -2.27 -14.52
CA PRO A 75 6.64 -2.42 -15.59
C PRO A 75 6.39 -3.67 -16.44
N ASN A 76 5.86 -4.76 -15.88
CA ASN A 76 5.58 -5.96 -16.66
C ASN A 76 4.37 -5.76 -17.58
N THR A 77 3.37 -5.00 -17.11
CA THR A 77 2.19 -4.60 -17.89
C THR A 77 2.62 -3.71 -19.05
N LEU A 78 3.51 -2.75 -18.81
CA LEU A 78 4.11 -1.93 -19.86
C LEU A 78 4.85 -2.79 -20.89
N ALA A 79 5.70 -3.72 -20.44
CA ALA A 79 6.41 -4.63 -21.32
C ALA A 79 5.49 -5.54 -22.16
N MET A 80 4.32 -5.93 -21.64
CA MET A 80 3.30 -6.66 -22.42
C MET A 80 2.63 -5.78 -23.47
N LEU A 81 2.36 -4.52 -23.12
CA LEU A 81 1.75 -3.54 -24.01
C LEU A 81 2.69 -3.18 -25.17
N GLU A 82 3.97 -2.90 -24.89
CA GLU A 82 4.97 -2.53 -25.89
C GLU A 82 5.22 -3.64 -26.92
N ARG A 83 5.21 -4.90 -26.50
CA ARG A 83 5.34 -6.06 -27.40
C ARG A 83 4.04 -6.45 -28.11
N GLY A 84 2.95 -5.72 -27.90
CA GLY A 84 1.63 -6.01 -28.49
C GLY A 84 0.93 -7.26 -27.96
N ALA A 85 1.41 -7.84 -26.84
CA ALA A 85 0.78 -9.01 -26.21
C ALA A 85 -0.40 -8.62 -25.28
N LEU A 86 -0.55 -7.32 -25.01
CA LEU A 86 -1.64 -6.71 -24.25
C LEU A 86 -2.10 -5.47 -25.01
N ASP A 87 -3.40 -5.29 -25.18
CA ASP A 87 -3.93 -4.06 -25.75
C ASP A 87 -4.04 -2.93 -24.71
N MET A 88 -4.14 -1.70 -25.20
CA MET A 88 -4.25 -0.49 -24.36
C MET A 88 -5.48 -0.53 -23.43
N TYR A 89 -6.59 -1.14 -23.85
CA TYR A 89 -7.81 -1.18 -23.05
C TYR A 89 -7.61 -2.05 -21.79
N ARG A 90 -7.02 -3.24 -21.93
CA ARG A 90 -6.70 -4.12 -20.82
C ARG A 90 -5.57 -3.56 -19.94
N ALA A 91 -4.55 -2.95 -20.55
CA ALA A 91 -3.50 -2.25 -19.79
C ALA A 91 -4.08 -1.13 -18.91
N LYS A 92 -5.01 -0.34 -19.46
CA LYS A 92 -5.75 0.68 -18.72
C LYS A 92 -6.54 0.08 -17.56
N MET A 93 -7.26 -1.02 -17.77
CA MET A 93 -8.02 -1.69 -16.70
C MET A 93 -7.14 -2.12 -15.53
N ILE A 94 -5.94 -2.66 -15.81
CA ILE A 94 -4.97 -3.06 -14.78
C ILE A 94 -4.46 -1.82 -14.03
N ALA A 95 -4.04 -0.78 -14.74
CA ALA A 95 -3.52 0.46 -14.15
C ALA A 95 -4.54 1.16 -13.23
N GLU A 96 -5.81 1.27 -13.66
CA GLU A 96 -6.87 1.89 -12.85
C GLU A 96 -7.18 1.13 -11.56
N ARG A 97 -6.88 -0.17 -11.52
CA ARG A 97 -7.11 -1.04 -10.37
C ARG A 97 -5.93 -1.11 -9.43
N ALA A 98 -4.70 -1.05 -9.96
CA ALA A 98 -3.50 -0.86 -9.14
C ALA A 98 -3.60 0.42 -8.30
N LEU A 99 -4.14 1.51 -8.88
CA LEU A 99 -4.39 2.78 -8.17
C LEU A 99 -5.38 2.68 -6.99
N ARG A 100 -6.12 1.58 -6.85
CA ARG A 100 -7.05 1.36 -5.73
C ARG A 100 -6.40 0.62 -4.55
N LEU A 101 -5.15 0.17 -4.70
CA LEU A 101 -4.42 -0.47 -3.62
C LEU A 101 -3.87 0.60 -2.69
N ASP A 102 -4.31 0.58 -1.44
CA ASP A 102 -3.85 1.55 -0.42
C ASP A 102 -2.37 1.33 -0.04
N ASN A 103 -1.87 0.10 -0.22
CA ASN A 103 -0.48 -0.26 0.06
C ASN A 103 0.30 -0.50 -1.25
N PRO A 104 1.28 0.37 -1.59
CA PRO A 104 2.13 0.21 -2.78
C PRO A 104 2.88 -1.13 -2.84
N ASP A 105 3.21 -1.73 -1.69
CA ASP A 105 3.94 -3.00 -1.64
C ASP A 105 3.14 -4.18 -2.21
N LEU A 106 1.81 -4.01 -2.35
CA LEU A 106 0.92 -5.02 -2.93
C LEU A 106 0.86 -4.95 -4.45
N ILE A 107 1.35 -3.87 -5.07
CA ILE A 107 1.24 -3.66 -6.52
C ILE A 107 1.98 -4.75 -7.32
N PRO A 108 3.22 -5.17 -6.98
CA PRO A 108 3.89 -6.24 -7.72
C PRO A 108 3.13 -7.57 -7.69
N ALA A 109 2.54 -7.92 -6.54
CA ALA A 109 1.73 -9.12 -6.38
C ALA A 109 0.41 -9.03 -7.16
N PHE A 110 -0.23 -7.85 -7.16
CA PHE A 110 -1.40 -7.58 -7.98
C PHE A 110 -1.08 -7.71 -9.47
N GLU A 111 0.00 -7.08 -9.93
CA GLU A 111 0.41 -7.09 -11.33
C GLU A 111 0.63 -8.52 -11.82
N GLN A 112 1.40 -9.32 -11.08
CA GLN A 112 1.67 -10.70 -11.44
C GLN A 112 0.38 -11.52 -11.60
N ARG A 113 -0.56 -11.39 -10.64
CA ARG A 113 -1.84 -12.10 -10.69
C ARG A 113 -2.74 -11.58 -11.82
N ALA A 114 -2.73 -10.27 -12.08
CA ALA A 114 -3.50 -9.64 -13.15
C ALA A 114 -3.05 -10.15 -14.53
N LEU A 115 -1.75 -10.17 -14.80
CA LEU A 115 -1.20 -10.59 -16.08
C LEU A 115 -1.43 -12.08 -16.36
N ALA A 116 -1.44 -12.93 -15.32
CA ALA A 116 -1.79 -14.35 -15.46
C ALA A 116 -3.23 -14.57 -15.95
N LEU A 117 -4.13 -13.60 -15.75
CA LEU A 117 -5.55 -13.69 -16.13
C LEU A 117 -5.87 -13.05 -17.48
N VAL A 118 -4.95 -12.29 -18.08
CA VAL A 118 -5.18 -11.61 -19.36
C VAL A 118 -5.50 -12.58 -20.51
N PRO A 119 -4.79 -13.70 -20.71
CA PRO A 119 -4.99 -14.55 -21.88
C PRO A 119 -6.41 -15.14 -21.96
N GLY A 120 -7.05 -15.00 -23.12
CA GLY A 120 -8.34 -15.66 -23.42
C GLY A 120 -9.55 -15.13 -22.65
N ARG A 121 -9.45 -14.02 -21.92
CA ARG A 121 -10.57 -13.45 -21.16
C ARG A 121 -11.22 -12.27 -21.87
N SER A 122 -12.55 -12.20 -21.79
CA SER A 122 -13.28 -11.01 -22.21
C SER A 122 -13.04 -9.85 -21.23
N PRO A 123 -13.20 -8.59 -21.68
CA PRO A 123 -13.15 -7.41 -20.82
C PRO A 123 -13.92 -7.53 -19.50
N GLY A 124 -15.21 -7.89 -19.55
CA GLY A 124 -16.05 -7.96 -18.36
C GLY A 124 -15.68 -9.11 -17.41
N GLN A 125 -15.08 -10.20 -17.92
CA GLN A 125 -14.56 -11.28 -17.07
C GLN A 125 -13.27 -10.84 -16.37
N LEU A 126 -12.35 -10.23 -17.11
CA LEU A 126 -11.11 -9.70 -16.56
C LEU A 126 -11.42 -8.69 -15.45
N GLU A 127 -12.40 -7.81 -15.67
CA GLU A 127 -12.82 -6.81 -14.70
C GLU A 127 -13.17 -7.41 -13.33
N LYS A 128 -14.10 -8.38 -13.32
CA LYS A 128 -14.54 -9.07 -12.09
C LYS A 128 -13.40 -9.79 -11.39
N LEU A 129 -12.48 -10.37 -12.15
CA LEU A 129 -11.34 -11.10 -11.61
C LEU A 129 -10.30 -10.17 -10.99
N LEU A 130 -10.02 -9.02 -11.62
CA LEU A 130 -9.11 -8.03 -11.05
C LEU A 130 -9.66 -7.46 -9.74
N ASP A 131 -10.96 -7.17 -9.68
CA ASP A 131 -11.61 -6.72 -8.44
C ASP A 131 -11.51 -7.80 -7.34
N ARG A 132 -11.57 -9.08 -7.72
CA ARG A 132 -11.36 -10.19 -6.78
C ARG A 132 -9.92 -10.24 -6.24
N ILE A 133 -8.91 -9.98 -7.08
CA ILE A 133 -7.51 -9.92 -6.63
C ILE A 133 -7.34 -8.82 -5.58
N ILE A 134 -7.91 -7.64 -5.80
CA ILE A 134 -7.86 -6.53 -4.83
C ILE A 134 -8.46 -6.96 -3.49
N ILE A 135 -9.63 -7.59 -3.50
CA ILE A 135 -10.28 -8.09 -2.27
C ILE A 135 -9.41 -9.12 -1.55
N ASP A 136 -8.78 -10.04 -2.29
CA ASP A 136 -7.93 -11.07 -1.71
C ASP A 136 -6.64 -10.46 -1.11
N LEU A 137 -6.08 -9.40 -1.71
CA LEU A 137 -4.87 -8.70 -1.24
C LEU A 137 -5.15 -7.74 -0.07
N HIS A 138 -6.39 -7.27 0.07
CA HIS A 138 -6.88 -6.54 1.23
C HIS A 138 -7.82 -7.42 2.07
N PRO A 139 -7.31 -8.47 2.75
CA PRO A 139 -8.15 -9.20 3.68
C PRO A 139 -8.61 -8.23 4.77
N ARG A 140 -9.91 -7.94 4.81
CA ARG A 140 -10.49 -7.23 5.94
C ARG A 140 -10.05 -7.95 7.22
N PRO A 141 -9.61 -7.23 8.27
CA PRO A 141 -9.38 -7.87 9.56
C PRO A 141 -10.67 -8.61 9.93
N ASN A 142 -10.58 -9.93 10.09
CA ASN A 142 -11.66 -10.73 10.63
C ASN A 142 -12.03 -10.08 11.97
N PRO A 143 -13.28 -9.63 12.21
CA PRO A 143 -13.66 -9.19 13.53
C PRO A 143 -13.41 -10.38 14.46
N THR A 144 -12.36 -10.29 15.28
CA THR A 144 -12.06 -11.27 16.31
C THR A 144 -13.35 -11.56 17.06
N PRO A 145 -13.71 -12.83 17.33
CA PRO A 145 -14.89 -13.13 18.12
C PRO A 145 -14.77 -12.33 19.41
N ARG A 146 -15.74 -11.44 19.61
CA ARG A 146 -15.87 -10.59 20.80
C ARG A 146 -15.69 -11.51 21.99
N THR A 147 -14.57 -11.42 22.70
CA THR A 147 -14.35 -12.14 23.94
C THR A 147 -15.55 -11.81 24.82
N ALA A 148 -16.37 -12.83 25.08
CA ALA A 148 -17.52 -12.69 25.95
C ALA A 148 -17.04 -12.08 27.28
N PRO A 149 -17.76 -11.11 27.86
CA PRO A 149 -17.34 -10.53 29.12
C PRO A 149 -17.18 -11.65 30.16
N THR A 150 -15.97 -11.74 30.72
CA THR A 150 -15.68 -12.60 31.87
C THR A 150 -16.67 -12.26 32.98
N PRO A 151 -17.47 -13.22 33.49
CA PRO A 151 -18.37 -12.95 34.60
C PRO A 151 -17.55 -12.55 35.83
N PRO A 152 -17.99 -11.53 36.60
CA PRO A 152 -17.23 -11.06 37.76
C PRO A 152 -17.07 -12.16 38.81
N GLY A 153 -15.85 -12.23 39.34
CA GLY A 153 -15.37 -13.28 40.22
C GLY A 153 -16.22 -13.52 41.45
N ARG A 154 -16.42 -14.80 41.76
CA ARG A 154 -16.94 -15.27 43.04
C ARG A 154 -15.81 -15.14 44.08
N PRO A 155 -16.00 -14.44 45.21
CA PRO A 155 -14.95 -14.33 46.22
C PRO A 155 -14.65 -15.68 46.87
N ALA A 156 -13.36 -15.96 47.04
CA ALA A 156 -12.84 -17.16 47.69
C ALA A 156 -13.18 -17.19 49.17
N ALA A 157 -13.59 -18.37 49.66
CA ALA A 157 -13.86 -18.62 51.07
C ALA A 157 -12.55 -18.62 51.88
N PRO A 158 -12.53 -18.06 53.12
CA PRO A 158 -11.35 -18.04 53.96
C PRO A 158 -11.06 -19.42 54.57
N THR A 159 -9.82 -19.87 54.42
CA THR A 159 -9.24 -21.05 55.09
C THR A 159 -9.09 -20.78 56.58
N SER A 160 -9.90 -21.44 57.43
CA SER A 160 -9.66 -21.49 58.87
C SER A 160 -8.68 -22.62 59.20
N ASN A 161 -7.51 -22.21 59.69
CA ASN A 161 -6.43 -23.06 60.17
C ASN A 161 -6.62 -23.23 61.69
N THR A 162 -6.91 -24.44 62.16
CA THR A 162 -6.93 -24.76 63.60
C THR A 162 -6.11 -26.04 63.83
N PRO A 163 -5.14 -26.05 64.77
CA PRO A 163 -4.21 -27.15 64.95
C PRO A 163 -4.74 -28.27 65.87
N CYS A 164 -4.18 -29.46 65.68
CA CYS A 164 -4.39 -30.73 66.41
C CYS A 164 -4.29 -30.61 67.95
N PRO A 165 -4.76 -31.67 68.66
CA PRO A 165 -3.75 -32.57 69.23
C PRO A 165 -4.11 -34.07 69.30
N ALA A 166 -3.03 -34.86 69.47
CA ALA A 166 -2.90 -36.11 70.22
C ALA A 166 -3.22 -37.48 69.56
N SER A 167 -2.13 -38.11 69.12
CA SER A 167 -1.69 -39.52 69.24
C SER A 167 -2.59 -40.58 69.92
N THR A 168 -2.73 -41.76 69.28
CA THR A 168 -2.16 -43.05 69.77
C THR A 168 -2.26 -44.16 68.70
N PRO A 169 -1.38 -45.20 68.74
CA PRO A 169 -1.19 -46.17 67.66
C PRO A 169 -1.84 -47.54 67.95
N THR A 170 -2.42 -48.19 66.94
CA THR A 170 -2.81 -49.62 67.03
C THR A 170 -2.60 -50.36 65.70
N SER A 171 -1.56 -51.19 65.72
CA SER A 171 -1.27 -52.48 65.05
C SER A 171 -1.70 -52.80 63.60
N PRO A 172 -0.79 -53.43 62.80
CA PRO A 172 -1.08 -53.89 61.44
C PRO A 172 -1.78 -55.26 61.39
N PRO A 173 -2.55 -55.56 60.32
CA PRO A 173 -3.17 -56.86 60.10
C PRO A 173 -2.17 -57.92 59.58
N LYS A 174 -2.34 -59.15 60.05
CA LYS A 174 -1.57 -60.35 59.68
C LYS A 174 -2.08 -60.96 58.36
N PRO A 175 -1.21 -61.49 57.48
CA PRO A 175 -1.60 -62.04 56.18
C PRO A 175 -2.25 -63.44 56.26
N PRO A 176 -2.97 -63.85 55.20
CA PRO A 176 -3.82 -65.05 55.19
C PRO A 176 -3.04 -66.36 55.07
N SER A 177 -3.66 -67.46 55.53
CA SER A 177 -3.31 -68.85 55.22
C SER A 177 -4.55 -69.58 54.74
#